data_AF-A0A0N4TYP6-F1
#
_entry.id   AF-A0A0N4TYP6-F1
#
_cell.length_a   1.000
_cell.length_b   1.000
_cell.length_c   1.000
_cell.angle_alpha   90.00
_cell.angle_beta   90.00
_cell.angle_gamma   90.00
#
_symmetry.space_group_name_H-M   'P 1'
#
loop_
_entity.id
_entity.type
_entity.pdbx_description
1 polymer ?
#
loop_
_entity_poly.entity_id
_entity_poly.type
_entity_poly.pdbx_seq_one_letter_code
_entity_poly.pdbx_strand_id
1 'polypeptide(L)'
;MSTLVISEKHFIFSQNFISFPFFLFVFSYQIHLLQQSWQRLRCSPNFFINVFRTVISKNTIAKELFRKTSIIDGFTSYKCYDVKEHADSLIELIDFALQEIHSSIKVVQDRCMLMGAAHCNTCENSMSSSWDQFGDSLAESIAKAEAIRGKRKCLKAWNALLSFIVDRIKGGYLAESKRRASKKSSRQENAGPSSLTATASILKYDNATTEQSTTYH
;
A
#
# COMPACT_ATOMS: atom_id res chain seq x y z
N MET A 1 -25.56 8.66 -31.05
CA MET A 1 -25.83 8.18 -29.68
C MET A 1 -24.58 7.54 -29.13
N SER A 2 -24.23 7.88 -27.89
CA SER A 2 -23.27 7.18 -27.02
C SER A 2 -21.77 7.46 -27.19
N THR A 3 -21.37 8.70 -26.90
CA THR A 3 -19.99 9.03 -26.48
C THR A 3 -20.04 9.94 -25.26
N LEU A 4 -20.41 9.40 -24.09
CA LEU A 4 -20.48 10.17 -22.83
C LEU A 4 -20.49 9.25 -21.61
N VAL A 5 -19.47 8.40 -21.45
CA VAL A 5 -19.31 7.56 -20.22
C VAL A 5 -17.90 7.63 -19.64
N ILE A 6 -16.94 8.32 -20.28
CA ILE A 6 -15.51 8.22 -19.89
C ILE A 6 -15.00 9.42 -19.06
N SER A 7 -15.72 10.54 -18.98
CA SER A 7 -15.14 11.78 -18.40
C SER A 7 -15.32 11.95 -16.88
N GLU A 8 -16.20 11.21 -16.20
CA GLU A 8 -16.38 11.38 -14.74
C GLU A 8 -15.33 10.64 -13.89
N LYS A 9 -14.67 9.61 -14.42
CA LYS A 9 -13.71 8.80 -13.64
C LYS A 9 -12.42 9.56 -13.31
N HIS A 10 -12.01 10.51 -14.14
CA HIS A 10 -10.80 11.31 -13.92
C HIS A 10 -11.03 12.57 -13.07
N PHE A 11 -12.29 12.93 -12.80
CA PHE A 11 -12.63 14.18 -12.11
C PHE A 11 -12.62 14.05 -10.58
N ILE A 12 -12.66 12.82 -10.04
CA ILE A 12 -12.71 12.59 -8.58
C ILE A 12 -11.33 12.75 -7.91
N PHE A 13 -10.22 12.52 -8.63
CA PHE A 13 -8.88 12.51 -8.02
C PHE A 13 -8.06 13.79 -8.23
N SER A 14 -8.46 14.67 -9.16
CA SER A 14 -7.62 15.81 -9.60
C SER A 14 -8.15 17.20 -9.24
N GLN A 15 -9.20 17.34 -8.43
CA GLN A 15 -9.68 18.64 -7.97
C GLN A 15 -9.52 18.81 -6.47
N ASN A 16 -8.45 19.54 -6.14
CA ASN A 16 -8.42 20.58 -5.12
C ASN A 16 -8.32 20.17 -3.65
N PHE A 17 -7.07 20.24 -3.18
CA PHE A 17 -6.68 20.86 -1.91
C PHE A 17 -7.48 22.17 -1.66
N ILE A 18 -8.70 22.06 -1.15
CA ILE A 18 -9.45 23.20 -0.61
C ILE A 18 -9.75 22.90 0.86
N SER A 19 -8.99 23.59 1.70
CA SER A 19 -9.32 24.03 3.05
C SER A 19 -9.97 23.00 4.00
N PHE A 20 -9.10 22.42 4.84
CA PHE A 20 -9.37 21.71 6.08
C PHE A 20 -10.48 22.32 6.99
N PRO A 21 -10.79 23.64 7.00
CA PRO A 21 -11.91 24.20 7.78
C PRO A 21 -13.31 23.90 7.24
N PHE A 22 -13.48 23.60 5.94
CA PHE A 22 -14.79 23.19 5.38
C PHE A 22 -15.18 21.76 5.80
N PHE A 23 -14.22 21.03 6.38
CA PHE A 23 -14.34 19.65 6.85
C PHE A 23 -15.13 19.53 8.18
N LEU A 24 -15.15 20.59 9.01
CA LEU A 24 -15.69 20.52 10.39
C LEU A 24 -17.21 20.81 10.50
N PHE A 25 -17.78 21.69 9.68
CA PHE A 25 -19.23 22.01 9.74
C PHE A 25 -20.10 21.02 8.93
N VAL A 26 -19.46 20.30 8.02
CA VAL A 26 -20.07 19.32 7.10
C VAL A 26 -20.25 17.95 7.77
N PHE A 27 -19.77 17.80 9.00
CA PHE A 27 -19.47 16.52 9.62
C PHE A 27 -20.71 15.76 10.13
N SER A 28 -21.62 16.39 10.88
CA SER A 28 -22.75 15.66 11.49
C SER A 28 -23.74 15.11 10.47
N TYR A 29 -24.13 15.90 9.46
CA TYR A 29 -25.05 15.44 8.42
C TYR A 29 -24.42 14.40 7.49
N GLN A 30 -23.17 14.61 7.05
CA GLN A 30 -22.49 13.63 6.21
C GLN A 30 -22.20 12.33 6.96
N ILE A 31 -21.86 12.40 8.25
CA ILE A 31 -21.65 11.19 9.05
C ILE A 31 -22.95 10.47 9.31
N HIS A 32 -24.06 11.18 9.51
CA HIS A 32 -25.35 10.51 9.57
C HIS A 32 -25.65 9.74 8.27
N LEU A 33 -25.40 10.33 7.09
CA LEU A 33 -25.53 9.63 5.81
C LEU A 33 -24.59 8.42 5.70
N LEU A 34 -23.35 8.55 6.18
CA LEU A 34 -22.37 7.46 6.21
C LEU A 34 -22.87 6.33 7.11
N GLN A 35 -23.23 6.62 8.37
CA GLN A 35 -23.71 5.63 9.33
C GLN A 35 -24.96 4.88 8.84
N GLN A 36 -25.94 5.60 8.26
CA GLN A 36 -27.15 4.98 7.71
C GLN A 36 -26.86 4.02 6.56
N SER A 37 -25.94 4.38 5.67
CA SER A 37 -25.60 3.56 4.49
C SER A 37 -24.55 2.49 4.81
N TRP A 38 -23.75 2.70 5.85
CA TRP A 38 -22.68 1.81 6.29
C TRP A 38 -23.23 0.43 6.68
N GLN A 39 -24.31 0.38 7.47
CA GLN A 39 -24.90 -0.90 7.88
C GLN A 39 -25.30 -1.76 6.68
N ARG A 40 -25.82 -1.13 5.62
CA ARG A 40 -26.21 -1.83 4.38
C ARG A 40 -25.00 -2.32 3.59
N LEU A 41 -23.92 -1.55 3.55
CA LEU A 41 -22.66 -1.96 2.93
C LEU A 41 -21.99 -3.09 3.70
N ARG A 42 -21.89 -2.96 5.03
CA ARG A 42 -21.31 -3.94 5.94
C ARG A 42 -22.01 -5.29 5.84
N CYS A 43 -23.34 -5.28 5.82
CA CYS A 43 -24.14 -6.50 5.70
C CYS A 43 -24.18 -7.06 4.28
N SER A 44 -23.65 -6.34 3.28
CA SER A 44 -23.61 -6.82 1.89
C SER A 44 -22.54 -7.91 1.76
N PRO A 45 -22.94 -9.17 1.51
CA PRO A 45 -22.01 -10.28 1.49
C PRO A 45 -20.97 -10.09 0.39
N ASN A 46 -19.70 -10.32 0.74
CA ASN A 46 -18.56 -10.25 -0.18
C ASN A 46 -18.31 -8.87 -0.83
N PHE A 47 -18.96 -7.78 -0.41
CA PHE A 47 -18.75 -6.48 -1.05
C PHE A 47 -17.27 -6.07 -1.03
N PHE A 48 -16.65 -6.01 0.16
CA PHE A 48 -15.25 -5.63 0.31
C PHE A 48 -14.28 -6.69 -0.23
N ILE A 49 -14.63 -7.97 -0.14
CA ILE A 49 -13.88 -9.07 -0.77
C ILE A 49 -13.78 -8.84 -2.28
N ASN A 50 -14.89 -8.44 -2.92
CA ASN A 50 -14.93 -8.17 -4.36
C ASN A 50 -14.16 -6.90 -4.75
N VAL A 51 -14.08 -5.90 -3.87
CA VAL A 51 -13.19 -4.74 -4.05
C VAL A 51 -11.74 -5.21 -4.14
N PHE A 52 -11.28 -6.00 -3.17
CA PHE A 52 -9.91 -6.51 -3.16
C PHE A 52 -9.63 -7.43 -4.36
N ARG A 53 -10.55 -8.33 -4.72
CA ARG A 53 -10.43 -9.16 -5.94
C ARG A 53 -10.27 -8.32 -7.20
N THR A 54 -11.02 -7.21 -7.30
CA THR A 54 -10.92 -6.29 -8.44
C THR A 54 -9.52 -5.65 -8.50
N VAL A 55 -9.00 -5.18 -7.37
CA VAL A 55 -7.65 -4.61 -7.29
C VAL A 55 -6.59 -5.63 -7.67
N ILE A 56 -6.66 -6.84 -7.10
CA ILE A 56 -5.76 -7.96 -7.38
C ILE A 56 -5.78 -8.33 -8.87
N SER A 57 -6.95 -8.31 -9.51
CA SER A 57 -7.07 -8.64 -10.94
C SER A 57 -6.42 -7.60 -11.86
N LYS A 58 -6.40 -6.32 -11.44
CA LYS A 58 -5.91 -5.19 -12.23
C LYS A 58 -4.45 -4.84 -11.94
N ASN A 59 -3.93 -5.22 -10.78
CA ASN A 59 -2.62 -4.82 -10.30
C ASN A 59 -1.69 -6.03 -10.14
N THR A 60 -0.64 -6.10 -10.96
CA THR A 60 0.34 -7.20 -10.92
C THR A 60 1.14 -7.26 -9.63
N ILE A 61 1.43 -6.12 -9.00
CA ILE A 61 2.13 -6.04 -7.71
C ILE A 61 1.23 -6.61 -6.61
N ALA A 62 -0.03 -6.16 -6.54
CA ALA A 62 -1.00 -6.68 -5.57
C ALA A 62 -1.21 -8.19 -5.78
N LYS A 63 -1.37 -8.63 -7.05
CA LYS A 63 -1.50 -10.05 -7.39
C LYS A 63 -0.33 -10.88 -6.87
N GLU A 64 0.89 -10.41 -7.05
CA GLU A 64 2.07 -11.13 -6.56
C GLU A 64 2.15 -11.14 -5.04
N LEU A 65 1.74 -10.08 -4.34
CA LEU A 65 1.73 -10.04 -2.87
C LEU A 65 0.75 -11.03 -2.26
N PHE A 66 -0.48 -11.06 -2.76
CA PHE A 66 -1.48 -12.01 -2.31
C PHE A 66 -1.09 -13.46 -2.68
N ARG A 67 -0.42 -13.67 -3.82
CA ARG A 67 0.11 -14.99 -4.22
C ARG A 67 1.27 -15.47 -3.36
N LYS A 68 2.29 -14.62 -3.14
CA LYS A 68 3.47 -14.95 -2.31
C LYS A 68 3.07 -15.33 -0.90
N THR A 69 2.08 -14.64 -0.34
CA THR A 69 1.59 -14.99 0.99
C THR A 69 0.90 -16.34 1.01
N SER A 70 0.08 -16.64 0.00
CA SER A 70 -0.59 -17.93 -0.13
C SER A 70 0.40 -19.11 -0.29
N ILE A 71 1.59 -18.88 -0.87
CA ILE A 71 2.62 -19.92 -1.03
C ILE A 71 3.39 -20.17 0.28
N ILE A 72 3.71 -19.12 1.03
CA ILE A 72 4.44 -19.21 2.32
C ILE A 72 3.59 -19.94 3.38
N ASP A 73 2.26 -19.76 3.32
CA ASP A 73 1.29 -20.44 4.19
C ASP A 73 1.29 -21.97 4.04
N GLY A 74 1.61 -22.49 2.85
CA GLY A 74 1.74 -23.92 2.61
C GLY A 74 2.85 -24.62 3.43
N PHE A 75 3.76 -23.85 4.02
CA PHE A 75 4.90 -24.37 4.80
C PHE A 75 5.00 -23.84 6.24
N THR A 76 4.33 -22.72 6.57
CA THR A 76 4.35 -22.15 7.93
C THR A 76 3.00 -21.52 8.28
N SER A 77 2.37 -21.97 9.37
CA SER A 77 1.07 -21.52 9.89
C SER A 77 1.01 -20.06 10.39
N TYR A 78 1.92 -19.17 9.98
CA TYR A 78 1.99 -17.80 10.49
C TYR A 78 1.44 -16.79 9.49
N LYS A 79 0.17 -16.41 9.74
CA LYS A 79 -0.58 -15.29 9.15
C LYS A 79 -0.75 -15.36 7.63
N CYS A 80 -1.86 -15.96 7.23
CA CYS A 80 -2.43 -15.70 5.93
C CYS A 80 -2.64 -14.19 5.77
N TYR A 81 -2.42 -13.68 4.56
CA TYR A 81 -2.89 -12.37 4.13
C TYR A 81 -4.07 -12.67 3.21
N ASP A 82 -5.11 -13.30 3.76
CA ASP A 82 -6.30 -13.66 2.98
C ASP A 82 -6.98 -12.38 2.50
N VAL A 83 -7.57 -12.44 1.31
CA VAL A 83 -8.44 -11.41 0.78
C VAL A 83 -9.58 -11.15 1.77
N LYS A 84 -10.07 -12.19 2.44
CA LYS A 84 -11.10 -12.06 3.48
C LYS A 84 -10.58 -11.27 4.68
N GLU A 85 -9.39 -11.58 5.19
CA GLU A 85 -8.81 -10.86 6.34
C GLU A 85 -8.51 -9.39 6.01
N HIS A 86 -8.10 -9.08 4.78
CA HIS A 86 -7.95 -7.70 4.31
C HIS A 86 -9.29 -6.98 4.21
N ALA A 87 -10.33 -7.66 3.73
CA ALA A 87 -11.70 -7.13 3.72
C ALA A 87 -12.20 -6.85 5.13
N ASP A 88 -12.02 -7.79 6.06
CA ASP A 88 -12.39 -7.65 7.46
C ASP A 88 -11.63 -6.49 8.13
N SER A 89 -10.32 -6.38 7.88
CA SER A 89 -9.49 -5.26 8.39
C SER A 89 -9.94 -3.90 7.86
N LEU A 90 -10.36 -3.81 6.59
CA LEU A 90 -10.90 -2.58 6.01
C LEU A 90 -12.27 -2.25 6.63
N ILE A 91 -13.11 -3.25 6.88
CA ILE A 91 -14.41 -3.07 7.54
C ILE A 91 -14.21 -2.54 8.96
N GLU A 92 -13.30 -3.13 9.74
CA GLU A 92 -12.94 -2.67 11.08
C GLU A 92 -12.39 -1.24 11.07
N LEU A 93 -11.59 -0.89 10.07
CA LEU A 93 -11.07 0.48 9.93
C LEU A 93 -12.19 1.48 9.64
N ILE A 94 -13.14 1.13 8.79
CA ILE A 94 -14.29 2.01 8.49
C ILE A 94 -15.20 2.14 9.72
N ASP A 95 -15.45 1.06 10.46
CA ASP A 95 -16.17 1.12 11.74
C ASP A 95 -15.50 2.11 12.70
N PHE A 96 -14.21 1.91 12.92
CA PHE A 96 -13.41 2.73 13.81
C PHE A 96 -13.43 4.20 13.38
N ALA A 97 -13.26 4.45 12.08
CA ALA A 97 -13.37 5.80 11.55
C ALA A 97 -14.75 6.40 11.84
N LEU A 98 -15.84 5.70 11.54
CA LEU A 98 -17.19 6.23 11.78
C LEU A 98 -17.52 6.47 13.26
N GLN A 99 -16.86 5.76 14.18
CA GLN A 99 -17.00 5.95 15.63
C GLN A 99 -16.15 7.13 16.12
N GLU A 100 -14.88 7.19 15.73
CA GLU A 100 -13.90 8.10 16.33
C GLU A 100 -13.80 9.45 15.63
N ILE A 101 -14.20 9.54 14.37
CA ILE A 101 -13.93 10.75 13.58
C ILE A 101 -14.62 11.99 14.16
N HIS A 102 -15.75 11.81 14.87
CA HIS A 102 -16.45 12.86 15.63
C HIS A 102 -15.65 13.39 16.81
N SER A 103 -14.93 12.50 17.49
CA SER A 103 -14.16 12.80 18.69
C SER A 103 -12.79 13.35 18.31
N SER A 104 -12.08 12.65 17.42
CA SER A 104 -10.73 13.01 17.01
C SER A 104 -10.36 12.40 15.66
N ILE A 105 -10.35 13.23 14.63
CA ILE A 105 -9.82 12.85 13.31
C ILE A 105 -8.34 12.40 13.39
N LYS A 106 -7.59 12.91 14.38
CA LYS A 106 -6.18 12.55 14.58
C LYS A 106 -6.04 11.08 14.96
N VAL A 107 -6.94 10.53 15.78
CA VAL A 107 -6.93 9.13 16.19
C VAL A 107 -7.14 8.21 14.96
N VAL A 108 -8.08 8.57 14.10
CA VAL A 108 -8.31 7.86 12.82
C VAL A 108 -7.10 7.96 11.90
N GLN A 109 -6.52 9.16 11.78
CA GLN A 109 -5.30 9.38 11.00
C GLN A 109 -4.15 8.51 11.51
N ASP A 110 -3.86 8.51 12.81
CA ASP A 110 -2.75 7.76 13.39
C ASP A 110 -2.94 6.24 13.15
N ARG A 111 -4.17 5.73 13.25
CA ARG A 111 -4.50 4.33 12.93
C ARG A 111 -4.24 4.00 11.45
N CYS A 112 -4.67 4.85 10.52
CA CYS A 112 -4.40 4.69 9.09
C CYS A 112 -2.89 4.69 8.79
N MET A 113 -2.14 5.61 9.40
CA MET A 113 -0.69 5.70 9.23
C MET A 113 0.02 4.42 9.69
N LEU A 114 -0.39 3.85 10.83
CA LEU A 114 0.14 2.58 11.34
C LEU A 114 -0.13 1.41 10.39
N MET A 115 -1.35 1.33 9.84
CA MET A 115 -1.68 0.31 8.83
C MET A 115 -0.81 0.45 7.59
N GLY A 116 -0.61 1.68 7.09
CA GLY A 116 0.30 1.95 5.98
C GLY A 116 1.73 1.51 6.24
N ALA A 117 2.26 1.85 7.42
CA ALA A 117 3.60 1.44 7.83
C ALA A 117 3.76 -0.08 7.91
N ALA A 118 2.73 -0.81 8.36
CA ALA A 118 2.76 -2.27 8.44
C ALA A 118 2.93 -2.92 7.05
N HIS A 119 2.40 -2.29 6.00
CA HIS A 119 2.51 -2.76 4.61
C HIS A 119 3.93 -2.61 4.04
N CYS A 120 4.81 -1.76 4.60
CA CYS A 120 6.22 -1.68 4.20
C CYS A 120 7.04 -2.95 4.51
N ASN A 121 6.50 -3.89 5.28
CA ASN A 121 7.15 -5.17 5.57
C ASN A 121 6.99 -6.20 4.46
N THR A 122 6.12 -5.96 3.46
CA THR A 122 5.59 -7.03 2.61
C THR A 122 6.13 -7.04 1.17
N CYS A 123 6.74 -5.95 0.71
CA CYS A 123 7.20 -5.81 -0.68
C CYS A 123 8.51 -5.04 -0.80
N GLU A 124 9.45 -5.55 -1.60
CA GLU A 124 10.66 -4.81 -1.99
C GLU A 124 10.39 -3.73 -3.03
N ASN A 125 9.36 -3.94 -3.87
CA ASN A 125 8.92 -2.98 -4.87
C ASN A 125 7.93 -1.97 -4.28
N SER A 126 7.97 -0.73 -4.76
CA SER A 126 7.06 0.32 -4.28
C SER A 126 5.60 -0.03 -4.56
N MET A 127 4.78 -0.03 -3.50
CA MET A 127 3.32 -0.19 -3.60
C MET A 127 2.57 1.13 -3.80
N SER A 128 3.26 2.25 -4.08
CA SER A 128 2.62 3.56 -4.16
C SER A 128 1.45 3.61 -5.15
N SER A 129 1.61 3.05 -6.34
CA SER A 129 0.55 2.97 -7.38
C SER A 129 -0.56 1.98 -7.03
N SER A 130 -0.29 1.02 -6.14
CA SER A 130 -1.30 0.05 -5.69
C SER A 130 -2.32 0.69 -4.76
N TRP A 131 -1.91 1.67 -3.96
CA TRP A 131 -2.83 2.46 -3.13
C TRP A 131 -3.78 3.33 -3.97
N ASP A 132 -3.28 3.90 -5.07
CA ASP A 132 -4.12 4.71 -5.98
C ASP A 132 -5.17 3.83 -6.67
N GLN A 133 -4.77 2.68 -7.21
CA GLN A 133 -5.70 1.73 -7.84
C GLN A 133 -6.69 1.10 -6.85
N PHE A 134 -6.27 0.94 -5.59
CA PHE A 134 -7.16 0.54 -4.50
C PHE A 134 -8.22 1.61 -4.23
N GLY A 135 -7.81 2.88 -4.12
CA GLY A 135 -8.73 4.01 -3.98
C GLY A 135 -9.75 4.09 -5.12
N ASP A 136 -9.29 3.96 -6.36
CA ASP A 136 -10.17 3.98 -7.54
C ASP A 136 -11.17 2.82 -7.54
N SER A 137 -10.71 1.61 -7.24
CA SER A 137 -11.57 0.42 -7.22
C SER A 137 -12.61 0.48 -6.09
N LEU A 138 -12.23 1.05 -4.95
CA LEU A 138 -13.11 1.25 -3.82
C LEU A 138 -14.17 2.32 -4.12
N ALA A 139 -13.78 3.46 -4.67
CA ALA A 139 -14.70 4.52 -5.10
C ALA A 139 -15.68 4.03 -6.17
N GLU A 140 -15.20 3.29 -7.18
CA GLU A 140 -16.05 2.70 -8.22
C GLU A 140 -17.08 1.73 -7.65
N SER A 141 -16.68 0.88 -6.70
CA SER A 141 -17.57 -0.11 -6.07
C SER A 141 -18.64 0.56 -5.21
N ILE A 142 -18.26 1.60 -4.47
CA ILE A 142 -19.14 2.41 -3.63
C ILE A 142 -20.17 3.17 -4.47
N ALA A 143 -19.77 3.74 -5.60
CA ALA A 143 -20.69 4.43 -6.52
C ALA A 143 -21.78 3.51 -7.08
N LYS A 144 -21.46 2.21 -7.25
CA LYS A 144 -22.38 1.19 -7.78
C LYS A 144 -23.23 0.52 -6.70
N ALA A 145 -22.87 0.67 -5.42
CA ALA A 145 -23.57 0.00 -4.33
C ALA A 145 -25.02 0.49 -4.21
N GLU A 146 -25.99 -0.43 -4.15
CA GLU A 146 -27.43 -0.13 -4.05
C GLU A 146 -27.76 0.82 -2.89
N ALA A 147 -27.03 0.72 -1.77
CA ALA A 147 -27.21 1.59 -0.62
C ALA A 147 -26.92 3.08 -0.91
N ILE A 148 -26.12 3.37 -1.95
CA ILE A 148 -25.52 4.67 -2.25
C ILE A 148 -25.93 5.19 -3.63
N ARG A 149 -26.13 4.30 -4.61
CA ARG A 149 -26.44 4.65 -6.00
C ARG A 149 -27.61 5.63 -6.07
N GLY A 150 -27.41 6.72 -6.82
CA GLY A 150 -28.40 7.81 -6.96
C GLY A 150 -28.42 8.83 -5.82
N LYS A 151 -27.76 8.57 -4.67
CA LYS A 151 -27.71 9.49 -3.52
C LYS A 151 -26.46 10.36 -3.54
N ARG A 152 -26.45 11.42 -4.36
CA ARG A 152 -25.28 12.29 -4.59
C ARG A 152 -24.57 12.77 -3.31
N LYS A 153 -25.32 13.23 -2.31
CA LYS A 153 -24.73 13.70 -1.04
C LYS A 153 -24.05 12.56 -0.26
N CYS A 154 -24.68 11.40 -0.21
CA CYS A 154 -24.13 10.20 0.44
C CYS A 154 -22.87 9.71 -0.29
N LEU A 155 -22.89 9.65 -1.63
CA LEU A 155 -21.70 9.31 -2.42
C LEU A 155 -20.56 10.30 -2.18
N LYS A 156 -20.85 11.61 -2.10
CA LYS A 156 -19.85 12.63 -1.75
C LYS A 156 -19.25 12.41 -0.36
N ALA A 157 -20.07 12.03 0.62
CA ALA A 157 -19.63 11.66 1.97
C ALA A 157 -18.65 10.48 1.93
N TRP A 158 -19.04 9.41 1.24
CA TRP A 158 -18.22 8.21 1.10
C TRP A 158 -16.90 8.49 0.42
N ASN A 159 -16.91 9.22 -0.70
CA ASN A 159 -15.67 9.57 -1.39
C ASN A 159 -14.74 10.38 -0.49
N ALA A 160 -15.27 11.35 0.27
CA ALA A 160 -14.45 12.13 1.21
C ALA A 160 -13.81 11.25 2.31
N LEU A 161 -14.59 10.35 2.92
CA LEU A 161 -14.09 9.44 3.96
C LEU A 161 -13.03 8.48 3.41
N LEU A 162 -13.32 7.87 2.26
CA LEU A 162 -12.46 6.83 1.68
C LEU A 162 -11.17 7.42 1.12
N SER A 163 -11.23 8.59 0.48
CA SER A 163 -10.02 9.34 0.11
C SER A 163 -9.17 9.65 1.33
N PHE A 164 -9.78 10.15 2.42
CA PHE A 164 -9.04 10.38 3.67
C PHE A 164 -8.36 9.12 4.20
N ILE A 165 -9.07 7.99 4.26
CA ILE A 165 -8.51 6.72 4.73
C ILE A 165 -7.35 6.26 3.84
N VAL A 166 -7.57 6.18 2.53
CA VAL A 166 -6.56 5.72 1.56
C VAL A 166 -5.34 6.62 1.55
N ASP A 167 -5.52 7.94 1.57
CA ASP A 167 -4.44 8.92 1.58
C ASP A 167 -3.58 8.81 2.85
N ARG A 168 -4.21 8.59 4.02
CA ARG A 168 -3.47 8.41 5.28
C ARG A 168 -2.74 7.08 5.34
N ILE A 169 -3.32 6.00 4.82
CA ILE A 169 -2.62 4.72 4.70
C ILE A 169 -1.42 4.86 3.77
N LYS A 170 -1.60 5.46 2.59
CA LYS A 170 -0.50 5.74 1.65
C LYS A 170 0.57 6.62 2.28
N GLY A 171 0.18 7.66 3.02
CA GLY A 171 1.09 8.53 3.76
C GLY A 171 1.95 7.76 4.78
N GLY A 172 1.33 6.86 5.55
CA GLY A 172 2.04 6.00 6.50
C GLY A 172 3.04 5.07 5.82
N TYR A 173 2.63 4.45 4.71
CA TYR A 173 3.50 3.63 3.88
C TYR A 173 4.70 4.42 3.34
N LEU A 174 4.49 5.62 2.79
CA LEU A 174 5.58 6.44 2.23
C LEU A 174 6.55 6.92 3.31
N ALA A 175 6.03 7.34 4.47
CA ALA A 175 6.84 7.77 5.61
C ALA A 175 7.75 6.64 6.12
N GLU A 176 7.19 5.45 6.30
CA GLU A 176 7.92 4.28 6.77
C GLU A 176 8.93 3.77 5.72
N SER A 177 8.55 3.76 4.45
CA SER A 177 9.44 3.41 3.32
C SER A 177 10.67 4.32 3.28
N LYS A 178 10.46 5.64 3.39
CA LYS A 178 11.56 6.63 3.45
C LYS A 178 12.45 6.40 4.68
N ARG A 179 11.86 6.19 5.85
CA ARG A 179 12.59 5.92 7.10
C ARG A 179 13.50 4.68 6.98
N ARG A 180 13.05 3.64 6.27
CA ARG A 180 13.84 2.42 6.02
C ARG A 180 14.98 2.65 5.03
N ALA A 181 14.71 3.36 3.94
CA ALA A 181 15.73 3.71 2.96
C ALA A 181 16.89 4.50 3.60
N SER A 182 16.58 5.49 4.44
CA SER A 182 17.59 6.26 5.18
C SER A 182 18.43 5.39 6.13
N LYS A 183 17.80 4.46 6.86
CA LYS A 183 18.53 3.51 7.72
C LYS A 183 19.49 2.61 6.92
N LYS A 184 19.07 2.15 5.74
CA LYS A 184 19.92 1.33 4.86
C LYS A 184 21.13 2.12 4.35
N SER A 185 20.94 3.38 3.93
CA SER A 185 22.02 4.28 3.49
C SER A 185 23.06 4.51 4.60
N SER A 186 22.63 4.78 5.84
CA SER A 186 23.54 5.04 6.96
C SER A 186 24.40 3.83 7.38
N ARG A 187 23.97 2.60 7.08
CA ARG A 187 24.77 1.38 7.33
C ARG A 187 25.86 1.20 6.28
N GLN A 188 25.63 1.67 5.06
CA GLN A 188 26.58 1.54 3.96
C GLN A 188 27.70 2.59 4.05
N GLU A 189 27.43 3.75 4.65
CA GLU A 189 28.42 4.81 4.90
C GLU A 189 29.34 4.51 6.10
N ASN A 190 28.86 3.72 7.07
CA ASN A 190 29.67 3.22 8.20
C ASN A 190 30.48 1.95 7.87
N ALA A 191 30.32 1.38 6.67
CA ALA A 191 31.22 0.36 6.14
C ALA A 191 32.35 1.05 5.36
N GLY A 192 33.19 1.81 6.07
CA GLY A 192 34.39 2.40 5.48
C GLY A 192 35.36 1.34 4.93
N PRO A 193 36.19 1.67 3.94
CA PRO A 193 37.16 0.73 3.38
C PRO A 193 38.14 0.33 4.49
N SER A 194 38.15 -0.95 4.86
CA SER A 194 39.28 -1.49 5.61
C SER A 194 40.50 -1.49 4.69
N SER A 195 41.26 -0.40 4.79
CA SER A 195 42.65 -0.34 4.38
C SER A 195 43.43 -1.39 5.19
N LEU A 196 43.57 -2.59 4.65
CA LEU A 196 44.70 -3.44 4.98
C LEU A 196 45.73 -3.32 3.86
N THR A 197 46.65 -2.40 4.11
CA THR A 197 47.98 -2.36 3.49
C THR A 197 48.68 -3.67 3.84
N ALA A 198 48.58 -4.67 2.97
CA ALA A 198 49.46 -5.82 3.00
C ALA A 198 50.59 -5.55 2.00
N THR A 199 51.69 -4.98 2.50
CA THR A 199 52.99 -5.00 1.81
C THR A 199 53.41 -6.45 1.61
N ALA A 200 53.09 -7.03 0.46
CA ALA A 200 53.64 -8.30 0.01
C ALA A 200 55.06 -8.04 -0.50
N SER A 201 56.04 -8.40 0.33
CA SER A 201 57.45 -8.46 -0.02
C SER A 201 57.63 -9.38 -1.24
N ILE A 202 58.12 -8.81 -2.33
CA ILE A 202 58.52 -9.52 -3.54
C ILE A 202 59.78 -10.33 -3.19
N LEU A 203 59.60 -11.61 -2.87
CA LEU A 203 60.64 -12.63 -3.08
C LEU A 203 60.33 -13.30 -4.42
N LYS A 204 61.05 -12.89 -5.47
CA LYS A 204 61.13 -13.63 -6.73
C LYS A 204 61.79 -14.97 -6.43
N TYR A 205 61.00 -16.04 -6.50
CA TYR A 205 61.49 -17.40 -6.63
C TYR A 205 61.49 -17.70 -8.14
N ASP A 206 62.68 -17.96 -8.68
CA ASP A 206 62.88 -18.29 -10.09
C ASP A 206 62.18 -19.60 -10.43
N ASN A 207 61.30 -19.57 -11.44
CA ASN A 207 60.74 -20.78 -12.02
C ASN A 207 61.35 -20.97 -13.42
N ALA A 208 62.32 -21.87 -13.48
CA ALA A 208 62.93 -22.32 -14.73
C ALA A 208 61.90 -23.11 -15.54
N THR A 209 61.65 -22.68 -16.78
CA THR A 209 60.92 -23.48 -17.76
C THR A 209 61.91 -24.03 -18.78
N THR A 210 62.04 -25.36 -18.74
CA THR A 210 62.15 -26.30 -19.87
C THR A 210 62.90 -25.87 -21.13
N GLU A 211 64.01 -26.56 -21.43
CA GLU A 211 64.27 -27.05 -22.79
C GLU A 211 64.93 -28.45 -22.76
N GLN A 212 64.36 -29.36 -23.55
CA GLN A 212 64.87 -30.68 -23.86
C GLN A 212 65.88 -30.63 -25.02
N SER A 213 66.70 -31.70 -25.12
CA SER A 213 67.44 -32.18 -26.30
C SER A 213 68.86 -31.58 -26.46
N THR A 214 69.94 -32.35 -26.33
CA THR A 214 70.41 -33.28 -27.37
C THR A 214 71.55 -34.21 -26.86
N THR A 215 71.47 -35.47 -27.29
CA THR A 215 72.49 -36.48 -27.71
C THR A 215 74.00 -36.09 -27.56
N TYR A 216 74.96 -36.93 -27.12
CA TYR A 216 75.54 -38.13 -27.76
C TYR A 216 76.55 -38.86 -26.87
N HIS A 217 76.63 -40.19 -27.07
CA HIS A 217 77.73 -41.16 -26.88
C HIS A 217 78.31 -41.46 -25.48
#